data_AF-A0A354GX51-F1
#
_entry.id   AF-A0A354GX51-F1
#
_cell.length_a   1.000
_cell.length_b   1.000
_cell.length_c   1.000
_cell.angle_alpha   90.00
_cell.angle_beta   90.00
_cell.angle_gamma   90.00
#
_symmetry.space_group_name_H-M   'P 1'
#
loop_
_entity.id
_entity.type
_entity.pdbx_description
1 polymer ?
#
loop_
_entity_poly.entity_id
_entity_poly.type
_entity_poly.pdbx_seq_one_letter_code
_entity_poly.pdbx_strand_id
1 'polypeptide(L)'
;MDKTRGEAEGRSTEITYLGEGNMVKGKSSDGAEETTENPGKISGMEAVRRTVRKLGYDVKTQKAKEHILKEFGQDLTNNKISAYKSNLRREAGLTRTRGAHSNGASGGSAGKSALQVEDIQVVKELVGRLGAGRVSELIAVFHS
;
A
#
# COMPACT_ATOMS: atom_id res chain seq x y z
N MET A 1 -39.79 10.04 -51.83
CA MET A 1 -40.61 9.94 -50.61
C MET A 1 -40.57 8.49 -50.17
N ASP A 2 -39.49 8.09 -49.50
CA ASP A 2 -39.38 8.04 -48.03
C ASP A 2 -40.05 6.80 -47.43
N LYS A 3 -39.26 5.74 -47.18
CA LYS A 3 -38.68 5.46 -45.85
C LYS A 3 -38.06 4.07 -45.80
N THR A 4 -36.78 4.07 -45.45
CA THR A 4 -35.94 2.95 -45.07
C THR A 4 -36.56 2.17 -43.90
N ARG A 5 -36.62 0.84 -44.02
CA ARG A 5 -37.00 -0.08 -42.94
C ARG A 5 -35.72 -0.72 -42.42
N GLY A 6 -35.49 -0.52 -41.12
CA GLY A 6 -34.21 -0.74 -40.46
C GLY A 6 -33.73 -2.18 -40.41
N GLU A 7 -32.42 -2.30 -40.57
CA GLU A 7 -31.61 -3.48 -40.28
C GLU A 7 -31.48 -3.64 -38.75
N ALA A 8 -31.84 -4.82 -38.25
CA ALA A 8 -31.60 -5.23 -36.88
C ALA A 8 -30.44 -6.24 -36.87
N GLU A 9 -29.20 -5.75 -36.90
CA GLU A 9 -28.01 -6.55 -36.61
C GLU A 9 -27.52 -6.25 -35.19
N GLY A 10 -27.91 -7.11 -34.25
CA GLY A 10 -27.54 -7.04 -32.84
C GLY A 10 -26.69 -8.22 -32.40
N ARG A 11 -25.45 -8.29 -32.90
CA ARG A 11 -24.23 -8.87 -32.33
C ARG A 11 -24.39 -9.96 -31.24
N SER A 12 -24.29 -11.23 -31.65
CA SER A 12 -23.70 -12.29 -30.82
C SER A 12 -22.21 -12.02 -30.62
N THR A 13 -21.78 -11.74 -29.39
CA THR A 13 -20.38 -11.92 -29.00
C THR A 13 -20.30 -13.13 -28.11
N GLU A 14 -20.04 -14.25 -28.76
CA GLU A 14 -19.50 -15.48 -28.18
C GLU A 14 -18.13 -15.11 -27.57
N ILE A 15 -18.06 -15.00 -26.24
CA ILE A 15 -16.78 -14.79 -25.54
C ILE A 15 -16.11 -16.16 -25.44
N THR A 16 -15.27 -16.45 -26.41
CA THR A 16 -14.27 -17.51 -26.38
C THR A 16 -13.24 -17.19 -25.28
N TYR A 17 -13.34 -17.89 -24.16
CA TYR A 17 -12.25 -17.96 -23.17
C TYR A 17 -11.31 -19.11 -23.57
N LEU A 18 -10.34 -18.80 -24.43
CA LEU A 18 -9.13 -19.60 -24.62
C LEU A 18 -7.93 -18.71 -24.35
N GLY A 19 -7.11 -19.09 -23.37
CA GLY A 19 -5.89 -18.34 -23.08
C GLY A 19 -5.27 -18.67 -21.73
N GLU A 20 -4.94 -19.94 -21.52
CA GLU A 20 -3.86 -20.30 -20.60
C GLU A 20 -2.58 -19.63 -21.09
N GLY A 21 -2.14 -18.61 -20.35
CA GLY A 21 -0.94 -17.83 -20.63
C GLY A 21 -0.04 -17.81 -19.41
N ASN A 22 0.81 -18.85 -19.32
CA ASN A 22 1.98 -18.94 -18.48
C ASN A 22 2.83 -17.64 -18.55
N MET A 23 3.00 -16.93 -17.43
CA MET A 23 4.01 -15.88 -17.29
C MET A 23 4.84 -16.09 -16.02
N VAL A 24 5.93 -16.84 -16.18
CA VAL A 24 7.15 -16.65 -15.39
C VAL A 24 7.77 -15.31 -15.79
N LYS A 25 7.82 -14.35 -14.87
CA LYS A 25 8.89 -13.34 -14.89
C LYS A 25 9.19 -12.80 -13.49
N GLY A 26 10.05 -13.51 -12.78
CA GLY A 26 10.94 -12.87 -11.83
C GLY A 26 11.85 -11.91 -12.61
N LYS A 27 11.73 -10.62 -12.31
CA LYS A 27 12.85 -9.69 -12.40
C LYS A 27 12.63 -8.61 -11.34
N SER A 28 13.24 -8.83 -10.20
CA SER A 28 13.62 -7.78 -9.27
C SER A 28 14.35 -6.71 -10.07
N SER A 29 13.70 -5.57 -10.28
CA SER A 29 14.42 -4.33 -10.50
C SER A 29 14.23 -3.52 -9.23
N ASP A 30 15.16 -3.74 -8.30
CA ASP A 30 15.59 -2.72 -7.36
C ASP A 30 15.82 -1.44 -8.16
N GLY A 31 14.88 -0.53 -8.03
CA GLY A 31 14.83 0.76 -8.70
C GLY A 31 14.14 1.72 -7.76
N ALA A 32 14.66 1.85 -6.54
CA ALA A 32 14.44 3.01 -5.71
C ALA A 32 15.10 4.20 -6.42
N GLU A 33 14.41 4.72 -7.43
CA GLU A 33 14.76 5.97 -8.08
C GLU A 33 14.37 7.08 -7.09
N GLU A 34 15.29 7.38 -6.19
CA GLU A 34 15.26 8.52 -5.29
C GLU A 34 15.35 9.78 -6.15
N THR A 35 14.19 10.24 -6.63
CA THR A 35 14.09 11.52 -7.33
C THR A 35 14.47 12.63 -6.37
N THR A 36 15.64 13.20 -6.64
CA THR A 36 16.26 14.32 -5.96
C THR A 36 15.25 15.44 -5.77
N GLU A 37 14.91 15.72 -4.51
CA GLU A 37 13.98 16.76 -4.12
C GLU A 37 14.57 18.12 -4.49
N ASN A 38 14.03 18.75 -5.54
CA ASN A 38 14.18 20.18 -5.68
C ASN A 38 13.34 20.83 -4.56
N PRO A 39 13.94 21.58 -3.62
CA PRO A 39 13.24 22.10 -2.43
C PRO A 39 12.13 23.13 -2.72
N GLY A 40 11.84 23.41 -3.99
CA GLY A 40 10.77 24.31 -4.42
C GLY A 40 9.63 23.65 -5.21
N LYS A 41 9.73 22.36 -5.58
CA LYS A 41 8.68 21.68 -6.37
C LYS A 41 8.10 20.54 -5.55
N ILE A 42 6.88 20.75 -5.06
CA ILE A 42 6.11 19.71 -4.33
C ILE A 42 6.05 18.45 -5.21
N SER A 43 6.44 17.29 -4.65
CA SER A 43 6.32 16.01 -5.36
C SER A 43 4.85 15.71 -5.68
N GLY A 44 4.61 15.09 -6.84
CA GLY A 44 3.24 14.71 -7.25
C GLY A 44 2.52 13.84 -6.21
N MET A 45 3.27 13.01 -5.46
CA MET A 45 2.72 12.22 -4.36
C MET A 45 2.23 13.12 -3.21
N GLU A 46 3.02 14.12 -2.85
CA GLU A 46 2.72 15.05 -1.78
C GLU A 46 1.53 15.96 -2.14
N ALA A 47 1.41 16.36 -3.40
CA ALA A 47 0.24 17.07 -3.92
C ALA A 47 -1.05 16.23 -3.80
N VAL A 48 -1.00 14.94 -4.14
CA VAL A 48 -2.15 14.03 -3.94
C VAL A 48 -2.45 13.85 -2.46
N ARG A 49 -1.43 13.65 -1.61
CA ARG A 49 -1.60 13.51 -0.16
C ARG A 49 -2.32 14.71 0.46
N ARG A 50 -1.90 15.94 0.13
CA ARG A 50 -2.56 17.17 0.60
C ARG A 50 -4.00 17.29 0.08
N THR A 51 -4.23 16.94 -1.18
CA THR A 51 -5.56 16.97 -1.79
C THR A 51 -6.52 15.98 -1.12
N VAL A 52 -6.06 14.75 -0.86
CA VAL A 52 -6.85 13.71 -0.17
C VAL A 52 -7.14 14.10 1.28
N ARG A 53 -6.20 14.74 1.99
CA ARG A 53 -6.46 15.27 3.34
C ARG A 53 -7.54 16.36 3.35
N LYS A 54 -7.63 17.18 2.29
CA LYS A 54 -8.59 18.29 2.18
C LYS A 54 -9.97 17.84 1.69
N LEU A 55 -10.03 16.93 0.71
CA LEU A 55 -11.29 16.51 0.06
C LEU A 55 -11.80 15.14 0.53
N GLY A 56 -10.98 14.36 1.23
CA GLY A 56 -11.28 12.99 1.65
C GLY A 56 -10.80 11.91 0.67
N TYR A 57 -10.76 10.66 1.15
CA TYR A 57 -10.29 9.49 0.38
C TYR A 57 -11.24 9.09 -0.76
N ASP A 58 -12.54 9.39 -0.64
CA ASP A 58 -13.56 9.01 -1.63
C ASP A 58 -13.72 10.03 -2.78
N VAL A 59 -12.87 11.06 -2.83
CA VAL A 59 -12.90 12.03 -3.93
C VAL A 59 -12.70 11.35 -5.29
N LYS A 60 -13.54 11.70 -6.28
CA LYS A 60 -13.36 11.21 -7.66
C LYS A 60 -12.02 11.72 -8.23
N THR A 61 -11.35 10.87 -9.01
CA THR A 61 -10.02 11.16 -9.59
C THR A 61 -10.00 12.45 -10.43
N GLN A 62 -11.06 12.71 -11.19
CA GLN A 62 -11.20 13.94 -11.99
C GLN A 62 -11.20 15.20 -11.11
N LYS A 63 -12.00 15.22 -10.04
CA LYS A 63 -12.06 16.33 -9.09
C LYS A 63 -10.72 16.53 -8.35
N ALA A 64 -10.04 15.44 -8.02
CA ALA A 64 -8.70 15.52 -7.44
C ALA A 64 -7.69 16.12 -8.44
N LYS A 65 -7.75 15.73 -9.71
CA LYS A 65 -6.91 16.28 -10.79
C LYS A 65 -7.10 17.79 -10.93
N GLU A 66 -8.35 18.26 -11.00
CA GLU A 66 -8.68 19.68 -11.10
C GLU A 66 -8.12 20.48 -9.89
N HIS A 67 -8.29 19.94 -8.68
CA HIS A 67 -7.77 20.57 -7.47
C HIS A 67 -6.24 20.62 -7.46
N ILE A 68 -5.56 19.56 -7.89
CA ILE A 68 -4.10 19.50 -7.94
C ILE A 68 -3.55 20.48 -8.96
N LEU A 69 -4.19 20.59 -10.12
CA LEU A 69 -3.81 21.55 -11.15
C LEU A 69 -4.00 22.98 -10.67
N LYS A 70 -5.10 23.27 -9.96
CA LYS A 70 -5.40 24.61 -9.44
C LYS A 70 -4.47 25.05 -8.31
N GLU A 71 -4.16 24.16 -7.37
CA GLU A 71 -3.43 24.51 -6.13
C GLU A 71 -1.92 24.30 -6.25
N PHE A 72 -1.50 23.27 -6.98
CA PHE A 72 -0.10 22.89 -7.11
C PHE A 72 0.46 23.13 -8.52
N GLY A 73 -0.37 23.51 -9.49
CA GLY A 73 0.08 23.73 -10.88
C GLY A 73 0.57 22.46 -11.57
N GLN A 74 0.21 21.27 -11.06
CA GLN A 74 0.69 20.00 -11.57
C GLN A 74 -0.40 19.26 -12.35
N ASP A 75 -0.09 18.94 -13.61
CA ASP A 75 -0.93 18.04 -14.40
C ASP A 75 -0.49 16.59 -14.16
N LEU A 76 -1.28 15.86 -13.37
CA LEU A 76 -1.10 14.43 -13.16
C LEU A 76 -2.12 13.64 -13.99
N THR A 77 -1.68 12.51 -14.55
CA THR A 77 -2.59 11.59 -15.23
C THR A 77 -3.50 10.88 -14.21
N ASN A 78 -4.72 10.52 -14.65
CA ASN A 78 -5.69 9.83 -13.78
C ASN A 78 -5.13 8.52 -13.20
N ASN A 79 -4.30 7.81 -13.97
CA ASN A 79 -3.65 6.57 -13.51
C ASN A 79 -2.70 6.83 -12.33
N LYS A 80 -1.85 7.88 -12.41
CA LYS A 80 -0.93 8.26 -11.32
C LYS A 80 -1.69 8.65 -10.06
N ILE A 81 -2.75 9.46 -10.19
CA ILE A 81 -3.58 9.85 -9.03
C ILE A 81 -4.23 8.63 -8.39
N SER A 82 -4.78 7.71 -9.20
CA SER A 82 -5.39 6.47 -8.70
C SER A 82 -4.39 5.61 -7.93
N ALA A 83 -3.18 5.42 -8.50
CA ALA A 83 -2.10 4.68 -7.86
C ALA A 83 -1.67 5.32 -6.52
N TYR A 84 -1.43 6.64 -6.51
CA TYR A 84 -1.07 7.37 -5.29
C TYR A 84 -2.17 7.30 -4.23
N LYS A 85 -3.45 7.45 -4.61
CA LYS A 85 -4.58 7.27 -3.68
C LYS A 85 -4.65 5.86 -3.10
N SER A 86 -4.43 4.83 -3.92
CA SER A 86 -4.43 3.44 -3.46
C SER A 86 -3.32 3.19 -2.44
N ASN A 87 -2.11 3.70 -2.72
CA ASN A 87 -0.97 3.61 -1.79
C ASN A 87 -1.26 4.36 -0.48
N LEU A 88 -1.78 5.59 -0.54
CA LEU A 88 -2.18 6.36 0.65
C LEU A 88 -3.27 5.65 1.47
N ARG A 89 -4.20 4.93 0.81
CA ARG A 89 -5.25 4.17 1.50
C ARG A 89 -4.71 2.92 2.19
N ARG A 90 -3.69 2.28 1.60
CA ARG A 90 -2.95 1.15 2.20
C ARG A 90 -2.12 1.62 3.38
N GLU A 91 -1.36 2.70 3.22
CA GLU A 91 -0.58 3.34 4.29
C GLU A 91 -1.45 3.74 5.48
N ALA A 92 -2.65 4.26 5.23
CA ALA A 92 -3.58 4.65 6.28
C ALA A 92 -4.34 3.46 6.91
N GLY A 93 -4.08 2.20 6.50
CA GLY A 93 -4.77 1.02 7.04
C GLY A 93 -6.26 0.93 6.69
N LEU A 94 -6.75 1.76 5.75
CA LEU A 94 -8.16 1.79 5.36
C LEU A 94 -8.56 0.64 4.43
N THR A 95 -7.59 -0.05 3.84
CA THR A 95 -7.87 -1.29 3.09
C THR A 95 -7.87 -2.46 4.05
N ARG A 96 -9.05 -3.08 4.25
CA ARG A 96 -9.14 -4.42 4.85
C ARG A 96 -8.36 -5.37 3.96
N THR A 97 -7.17 -5.76 4.38
CA THR A 97 -6.41 -6.84 3.78
C THR A 97 -7.26 -8.11 3.91
N ARG A 98 -7.94 -8.49 2.83
CA ARG A 98 -8.43 -9.87 2.69
C ARG A 98 -7.18 -10.74 2.59
N GLY A 99 -6.82 -11.38 3.70
CA GLY A 99 -5.90 -12.52 3.76
C GLY A 99 -4.62 -12.35 2.94
N ALA A 100 -3.86 -11.28 3.19
CA ALA A 100 -2.48 -11.25 2.73
C ALA A 100 -1.64 -11.90 3.84
N HIS A 101 -1.10 -13.08 3.57
CA HIS A 101 -0.05 -13.69 4.39
C HIS A 101 1.12 -12.70 4.48
N SER A 102 1.13 -11.90 5.54
CA SER A 102 2.16 -10.93 5.81
C SER A 102 3.34 -11.64 6.46
N ASN A 103 4.32 -12.04 5.64
CA ASN A 103 5.70 -11.93 6.09
C ASN A 103 6.03 -10.44 6.17
N GLY A 104 6.21 -9.94 7.39
CA GLY A 104 6.89 -8.66 7.64
C GLY A 104 6.02 -7.55 8.25
N ALA A 105 6.09 -7.47 9.59
CA ALA A 105 6.08 -6.27 10.43
C ALA A 105 4.96 -5.21 10.24
N SER A 106 3.97 -5.20 11.15
CA SER A 106 4.06 -4.38 12.38
C SER A 106 2.74 -4.43 13.16
N GLY A 107 2.84 -4.63 14.48
CA GLY A 107 2.01 -4.02 15.51
C GLY A 107 0.56 -4.49 15.67
N GLY A 108 0.30 -5.35 16.67
CA GLY A 108 -1.06 -5.52 17.18
C GLY A 108 -1.25 -6.72 18.09
N SER A 109 -0.87 -6.57 19.36
CA SER A 109 -1.11 -7.48 20.48
C SER A 109 -2.56 -8.00 20.54
N ALA A 110 -2.73 -9.33 20.47
CA ALA A 110 -3.76 -10.08 21.18
C ALA A 110 -3.56 -11.58 20.96
N GLY A 111 -2.98 -12.29 21.93
CA GLY A 111 -3.03 -13.75 21.94
C GLY A 111 -1.84 -14.42 22.62
N LYS A 112 -2.01 -14.71 23.90
CA LYS A 112 -1.29 -15.70 24.73
C LYS A 112 -0.37 -16.68 23.98
N SER A 113 0.88 -16.74 24.45
CA SER A 113 1.73 -17.94 24.51
C SER A 113 2.63 -18.29 23.32
N ALA A 114 2.99 -17.33 22.47
CA ALA A 114 4.11 -17.51 21.55
C ALA A 114 5.20 -16.48 21.85
N LEU A 115 6.38 -16.93 22.29
CA LEU A 115 7.56 -16.08 22.39
C LEU A 115 7.83 -15.49 21.00
N GLN A 116 7.77 -14.17 20.87
CA GLN A 116 8.01 -13.52 19.60
C GLN A 116 9.53 -13.48 19.34
N VAL A 117 9.92 -13.45 18.06
CA VAL A 117 11.35 -13.36 17.69
C VAL A 117 11.95 -12.06 18.23
N GLU A 118 11.12 -11.02 18.30
CA GLU A 118 11.42 -9.73 18.90
C GLU A 118 11.76 -9.87 20.41
N ASP A 119 10.99 -10.67 21.16
CA ASP A 119 11.26 -10.91 22.58
C ASP A 119 12.63 -11.59 22.78
N ILE A 120 12.99 -12.52 21.89
CA ILE A 120 14.28 -13.21 21.92
C ILE A 120 15.44 -12.23 21.70
N GLN A 121 15.27 -11.25 20.81
CA GLN A 121 16.28 -10.22 20.56
C GLN A 121 16.47 -9.32 21.79
N VAL A 122 15.37 -8.91 22.42
CA VAL A 122 15.41 -8.09 23.64
C VAL A 122 16.12 -8.84 24.78
N VAL A 123 15.83 -10.13 24.96
CA VAL A 123 16.51 -10.96 25.98
C VAL A 123 18.00 -11.09 25.65
N LYS A 124 18.37 -11.27 24.39
CA LYS A 124 19.78 -11.35 23.97
C LYS A 124 20.55 -10.06 24.27
N GLU A 125 19.97 -8.90 24.00
CA GLU A 125 20.60 -7.62 24.33
C GLU A 125 20.74 -7.42 25.84
N LEU A 126 19.71 -7.79 26.61
CA LEU A 126 19.74 -7.72 28.06
C LEU A 126 20.84 -8.60 28.65
N VAL A 127 20.99 -9.83 28.13
CA VAL A 127 22.07 -10.75 28.50
C VAL A 127 23.43 -10.19 28.10
N GLY A 128 23.54 -9.53 26.93
CA GLY A 128 24.79 -8.89 26.50
C GLY A 128 25.23 -7.75 27.43
N ARG A 129 24.28 -7.01 28.02
CA ARG A 129 24.57 -5.88 28.91
C ARG A 129 24.82 -6.29 30.37
N LEU A 130 24.05 -7.25 30.88
CA LEU A 130 24.04 -7.62 32.30
C LEU A 130 24.76 -8.95 32.60
N GLY A 131 24.99 -9.76 31.57
CA GLY A 131 25.44 -11.15 31.72
C GLY A 131 24.29 -12.10 32.07
N ALA A 132 24.38 -13.34 31.60
CA ALA A 132 23.32 -14.34 31.77
C ALA A 132 23.01 -14.64 33.24
N GLY A 133 24.02 -14.64 34.12
CA GLY A 133 23.85 -14.94 35.55
C GLY A 133 22.91 -13.95 36.26
N ARG A 134 23.05 -12.65 35.98
CA ARG A 134 22.20 -11.60 36.58
C ARG A 134 20.76 -11.65 36.08
N VAL A 135 20.56 -12.01 34.81
CA VAL A 135 19.22 -12.21 34.24
C VAL A 135 18.53 -13.40 34.92
N SER A 136 19.24 -14.49 35.18
CA SER A 136 18.69 -15.65 35.93
C SER A 136 18.35 -15.31 37.38
N GLU A 137 19.18 -14.54 38.08
CA GLU A 137 18.88 -14.04 39.43
C GLU A 137 17.60 -13.18 39.43
N LEU A 138 17.44 -12.31 38.44
CA LEU A 138 16.26 -11.46 38.30
C LEU A 138 14.99 -12.31 38.09
N ILE A 139 15.04 -13.32 37.23
CA ILE A 139 13.92 -14.25 37.00
C ILE A 139 13.54 -14.96 38.30
N ALA A 140 14.51 -15.39 39.11
CA ALA A 140 14.24 -16.05 40.38
C ALA A 140 13.43 -15.19 41.36
N VAL A 141 13.64 -13.87 41.37
CA VAL A 141 12.88 -12.92 42.22
C VAL A 141 11.41 -12.81 41.78
N PHE A 142 11.11 -12.97 40.49
CA PHE A 142 9.73 -12.89 39.98
C PHE A 142 8.93 -14.19 40.15
N HIS A 143 9.58 -15.28 40.55
CA HIS A 143 8.95 -16.59 40.73
C HIS A 143 8.86 -17.04 42.21
N SER A 144 9.24 -16.19 43.17
CA SER A 144 9.09 -16.42 44.62
C SER A 144 7.75 -15.92 45.16
#